data_AF-A0A1B6G3I3-F1
#
_entry.id   AF-A0A1B6G3I3-F1
#
_cell.length_a   1.000
_cell.length_b   1.000
_cell.length_c   1.000
_cell.angle_alpha   90.00
_cell.angle_beta   90.00
_cell.angle_gamma   90.00
#
_symmetry.space_group_name_H-M   'P 1'
#
loop_
_entity.id
_entity.type
_entity.pdbx_description
1 polymer ?
#
loop_
_entity_poly.entity_id
_entity_poly.type
_entity_poly.pdbx_seq_one_letter_code
_entity_poly.pdbx_strand_id
1 'polypeptide(L)'
;EFRSSRWSLVVPSVADMRQVGLALWEILQELDCTFLEEHTLLSRFPNQDLVKRTVPLQVLHSAELEELQRLLHFPEEVALRLADSENELFYQVPPIDYLRQVTLDLGGSPAQAGDTPRASVRALVKRFNEVSSWVTHLIISQPTHEDRKCVLSCILRVALSCWNIGNFNGAMEIVAGLKSNKLKSFWLSITEKEA
;
A
#
# COMPACT_ATOMS: atom_id res chain seq x y z
N GLU A 1 -28.72 -12.87 11.92
CA GLU A 1 -27.74 -13.97 11.83
C GLU A 1 -26.62 -13.61 10.83
N PHE A 2 -25.64 -12.80 11.22
CA PHE A 2 -24.60 -12.29 10.28
C PHE A 2 -23.18 -12.67 10.75
N ARG A 3 -23.02 -13.82 11.40
CA ARG A 3 -21.83 -14.12 12.25
C ARG A 3 -20.96 -15.30 11.82
N SER A 4 -21.07 -15.82 10.60
CA SER A 4 -20.28 -17.02 10.26
C SER A 4 -19.94 -17.24 8.77
N SER A 5 -20.15 -16.24 7.91
CA SER A 5 -19.82 -16.37 6.49
C SER A 5 -18.32 -16.20 6.28
N ARG A 6 -17.56 -17.30 6.11
CA ARG A 6 -16.23 -17.22 5.52
C ARG A 6 -16.40 -16.84 4.05
N TRP A 7 -15.99 -15.64 3.69
CA TRP A 7 -16.12 -15.14 2.32
C TRP A 7 -14.94 -15.61 1.48
N SER A 8 -15.13 -16.71 0.76
CA SER A 8 -14.22 -17.15 -0.29
C SER A 8 -14.39 -16.26 -1.53
N LEU A 9 -13.28 -15.99 -2.22
CA LEU A 9 -13.34 -15.48 -3.59
C LEU A 9 -13.89 -16.63 -4.46
N VAL A 10 -15.18 -16.59 -4.75
CA VAL A 10 -15.84 -17.60 -5.58
C VAL A 10 -15.76 -17.12 -7.02
N VAL A 11 -14.96 -17.82 -7.81
CA VAL A 11 -14.93 -17.70 -9.26
C VAL A 11 -15.54 -18.96 -9.89
N PRO A 12 -16.19 -18.87 -11.06
CA PRO A 12 -16.94 -19.99 -11.65
C PRO A 12 -16.08 -21.21 -11.97
N SER A 13 -14.78 -21.00 -12.19
CA SER A 13 -13.80 -22.05 -12.46
C SER A 13 -12.40 -21.65 -12.02
N VAL A 14 -11.50 -22.64 -11.89
CA VAL A 14 -10.06 -22.41 -11.65
C VAL A 14 -9.45 -21.55 -12.77
N ALA A 15 -9.96 -21.67 -14.01
CA ALA A 15 -9.53 -20.86 -15.13
C ALA A 15 -9.89 -19.37 -14.94
N ASP A 16 -11.03 -19.07 -14.32
CA ASP A 16 -11.45 -17.69 -14.03
C ASP A 16 -10.59 -17.06 -12.92
N MET A 17 -10.18 -17.84 -11.90
CA MET A 17 -9.21 -17.40 -10.89
C MET A 17 -7.89 -16.99 -11.56
N ARG A 18 -7.44 -17.82 -12.50
CA ARG A 18 -6.21 -17.59 -13.26
C ARG A 18 -6.31 -16.35 -14.13
N GLN A 19 -7.44 -16.12 -14.80
CA GLN A 19 -7.63 -14.89 -15.57
C GLN A 19 -7.63 -13.65 -14.67
N VAL A 20 -8.23 -13.70 -13.48
CA VAL A 20 -8.14 -12.62 -12.51
C VAL A 20 -6.70 -12.40 -12.05
N GLY A 21 -5.95 -13.47 -11.76
CA GLY A 21 -4.55 -13.38 -11.37
C GLY A 21 -3.64 -12.82 -12.47
N LEU A 22 -3.84 -13.25 -13.72
CA LEU A 22 -3.11 -12.75 -14.89
C LEU A 22 -3.47 -11.31 -15.20
N ALA A 23 -4.76 -10.96 -15.23
CA ALA A 23 -5.20 -9.59 -15.45
C ALA A 23 -4.67 -8.65 -14.36
N LEU A 24 -4.71 -9.07 -13.09
CA LEU A 24 -4.09 -8.30 -12.01
C LEU A 24 -2.58 -8.19 -12.20
N TRP A 25 -1.88 -9.26 -12.56
CA TRP A 25 -0.43 -9.21 -12.75
C TRP A 25 -0.04 -8.32 -13.95
N GLU A 26 -0.76 -8.39 -15.06
CA GLU A 26 -0.59 -7.53 -16.23
C GLU A 26 -0.89 -6.08 -15.91
N ILE A 27 -2.03 -5.79 -15.26
CA ILE A 27 -2.36 -4.43 -14.79
C ILE A 27 -1.29 -3.93 -13.82
N LEU A 28 -0.84 -4.77 -12.89
CA LEU A 28 0.25 -4.44 -11.97
C LEU A 28 1.59 -4.29 -12.68
N GLN A 29 1.80 -4.80 -13.89
CA GLN A 29 2.99 -4.52 -14.69
C GLN A 29 2.85 -3.25 -15.54
N GLU A 30 1.67 -3.03 -16.13
CA GLU A 30 1.37 -1.89 -16.99
C GLU A 30 1.15 -0.58 -16.22
N LEU A 31 0.70 -0.65 -14.96
CA LEU A 31 0.63 0.53 -14.10
C LEU A 31 2.03 1.08 -13.93
N ASP A 32 2.34 2.20 -14.60
CA ASP A 32 3.59 2.95 -14.50
C ASP A 32 3.77 3.50 -13.07
N CYS A 33 4.14 2.62 -12.14
CA CYS A 33 4.71 3.01 -10.86
C CYS A 33 6.16 3.47 -11.02
N THR A 34 6.71 3.41 -12.23
CA THR A 34 7.89 4.18 -12.66
C THR A 34 7.66 5.67 -12.39
N PHE A 35 6.46 6.22 -12.57
CA PHE A 35 6.15 7.58 -12.14
C PHE A 35 6.36 7.78 -10.63
N LEU A 36 6.01 6.79 -9.82
CA LEU A 36 6.33 6.81 -8.39
C LEU A 36 7.84 6.62 -8.19
N GLU A 37 8.51 5.67 -8.82
CA GLU A 37 9.96 5.47 -8.60
C GLU A 37 10.84 6.62 -9.13
N GLU A 38 10.42 7.30 -10.21
CA GLU A 38 11.08 8.42 -10.89
C GLU A 38 10.70 9.77 -10.27
N HIS A 39 9.44 9.99 -9.89
CA HIS A 39 8.95 11.27 -9.34
C HIS A 39 8.54 11.25 -7.86
N THR A 40 8.32 10.09 -7.24
CA THR A 40 8.30 9.97 -5.77
C THR A 40 9.64 9.48 -5.25
N LEU A 41 10.39 10.40 -4.62
CA LEU A 41 11.16 10.31 -3.36
C LEU A 41 11.82 8.98 -2.88
N LEU A 42 11.79 7.87 -3.61
CA LEU A 42 12.32 6.56 -3.25
C LEU A 42 13.77 6.39 -3.70
N SER A 43 14.23 7.15 -4.71
CA SER A 43 15.58 7.05 -5.26
C SER A 43 16.63 8.01 -4.65
N ARG A 44 16.26 8.92 -3.74
CA ARG A 44 17.22 9.75 -2.97
C ARG A 44 17.31 9.33 -1.50
N PHE A 45 17.56 8.05 -1.26
CA PHE A 45 18.26 7.64 -0.04
C PHE A 45 19.62 7.05 -0.48
N PRO A 46 20.74 7.81 -0.39
CA PRO A 46 22.03 7.19 -0.57
C PRO A 46 22.18 6.10 0.48
N ASN A 47 22.62 4.92 0.05
CA ASN A 47 23.03 3.79 0.88
C ASN A 47 23.49 4.25 2.26
N GLN A 48 22.62 4.15 3.26
CA GLN A 48 23.09 4.08 4.63
C GLN A 48 23.54 2.65 4.79
N ASP A 49 24.86 2.46 4.79
CA ASP A 49 25.52 1.20 5.12
C ASP A 49 24.84 0.56 6.33
N LEU A 50 24.02 -0.45 6.03
CA LEU A 50 23.35 -1.29 7.02
C LEU A 50 24.43 -2.10 7.73
N VAL A 51 24.96 -1.51 8.81
CA VAL A 51 25.58 -2.25 9.90
C VAL A 51 24.58 -3.33 10.30
N LYS A 52 24.96 -4.58 10.00
CA LYS A 52 24.25 -5.80 10.37
C LYS A 52 24.01 -5.79 11.88
N ARG A 53 22.83 -5.35 12.30
CA ARG A 53 22.30 -5.63 13.63
C ARG A 53 21.00 -6.40 13.46
N THR A 54 21.12 -7.69 13.68
CA THR A 54 20.02 -8.64 13.87
C THR A 54 19.16 -8.16 15.04
N VAL A 55 18.09 -7.44 14.73
CA VAL A 55 16.96 -7.17 15.62
C VAL A 55 15.75 -7.83 14.94
N PRO A 56 14.85 -8.53 15.66
CA PRO A 56 13.66 -9.11 15.04
C PRO A 56 12.89 -7.98 14.36
N LEU A 57 12.74 -8.06 13.04
CA LEU A 57 12.17 -7.00 12.21
C LEU A 57 10.64 -6.97 12.42
N GLN A 58 10.18 -6.52 13.58
CA GLN A 58 8.79 -6.06 13.73
C GLN A 58 8.70 -4.72 13.01
N VAL A 59 8.15 -4.74 11.80
CA VAL A 59 7.71 -3.52 11.13
C VAL A 59 6.54 -3.00 11.96
N LEU A 60 6.81 -2.08 12.87
CA LEU A 60 5.79 -1.42 13.67
C LEU A 60 5.05 -0.45 12.76
N HIS A 61 3.88 -0.88 12.30
CA HIS A 61 2.91 -0.01 11.65
C HIS A 61 2.24 0.86 12.73
N SER A 62 1.68 2.01 12.34
CA SER A 62 0.87 2.81 13.28
C SER A 62 -0.24 1.99 13.93
N ALA A 63 -0.60 2.34 15.17
CA ALA A 63 -1.67 1.67 15.91
C ALA A 63 -2.99 1.64 15.15
N GLU A 64 -3.26 2.70 14.38
CA GLU A 64 -4.39 2.78 13.44
C GLU A 64 -4.38 1.61 12.43
N LEU A 65 -3.27 1.32 11.77
CA LEU A 65 -3.17 0.23 10.78
C LEU A 65 -3.32 -1.16 11.43
N GLU A 66 -2.86 -1.31 12.67
CA GLU A 66 -3.09 -2.53 13.45
C GLU A 66 -4.58 -2.72 13.80
N GLU A 67 -5.30 -1.64 14.11
CA GLU A 67 -6.75 -1.67 14.31
C GLU A 67 -7.47 -1.99 13.00
N LEU A 68 -7.07 -1.38 11.89
CA LEU A 68 -7.65 -1.63 10.57
C LEU A 68 -7.45 -3.07 10.11
N GLN A 69 -6.34 -3.71 10.48
CA GLN A 69 -6.11 -5.13 10.21
C GLN A 69 -7.22 -6.01 10.82
N ARG A 70 -7.75 -5.65 12.00
CA ARG A 70 -8.85 -6.38 12.64
C ARG A 70 -10.18 -6.16 11.91
N LEU A 71 -10.30 -5.08 11.15
CA LEU A 71 -11.49 -4.67 10.42
C LEU A 71 -11.49 -5.07 8.94
N LEU A 72 -10.49 -5.83 8.45
CA LEU A 72 -10.40 -6.22 7.02
C LEU A 72 -11.63 -6.95 6.45
N HIS A 73 -12.50 -7.48 7.31
CA HIS A 73 -13.77 -8.10 6.92
C HIS A 73 -14.89 -7.08 6.63
N PHE A 74 -14.67 -5.80 6.94
CA PHE A 74 -15.53 -4.64 6.64
C PHE A 74 -14.76 -3.66 5.74
N PRO A 75 -14.68 -3.93 4.43
CA PRO A 75 -13.83 -3.17 3.53
C PRO A 75 -14.22 -1.69 3.43
N GLU A 76 -15.51 -1.37 3.56
CA GLU A 76 -16.02 0.01 3.55
C GLU A 76 -15.53 0.80 4.77
N GLU A 77 -15.54 0.21 5.97
CA GLU A 77 -15.04 0.87 7.19
C GLU A 77 -13.53 1.10 7.10
N VAL A 78 -12.77 0.13 6.59
CA VAL A 78 -11.32 0.30 6.39
C VAL A 78 -11.04 1.42 5.40
N ALA A 79 -11.76 1.46 4.28
CA ALA A 79 -11.62 2.51 3.27
C ALA A 79 -11.95 3.91 3.82
N LEU A 80 -13.02 4.03 4.61
CA LEU A 80 -13.43 5.29 5.24
C LEU A 80 -12.38 5.78 6.23
N ARG A 81 -11.85 4.91 7.10
CA ARG A 81 -10.83 5.29 8.08
C ARG A 81 -9.51 5.71 7.43
N LEU A 82 -9.07 4.97 6.41
CA LEU A 82 -7.91 5.37 5.61
C LEU A 82 -8.13 6.75 4.98
N ALA A 83 -9.30 6.97 4.36
CA ALA A 83 -9.66 8.24 3.75
C ALA A 83 -9.71 9.40 4.76
N ASP A 84 -10.23 9.19 5.97
CA ASP A 84 -10.28 10.23 7.01
C ASP A 84 -8.86 10.65 7.45
N SER A 85 -8.00 9.68 7.76
CA SER A 85 -6.60 9.93 8.13
C SER A 85 -5.82 10.62 7.01
N GLU A 86 -6.02 10.19 5.76
CA GLU A 86 -5.35 10.76 4.59
C GLU A 86 -5.86 12.17 4.27
N ASN A 87 -7.17 12.41 4.35
CA ASN A 87 -7.74 13.73 4.16
C ASN A 87 -7.22 14.71 5.21
N GLU A 88 -7.20 14.33 6.48
CA GLU A 88 -6.63 15.15 7.54
C GLU A 88 -5.18 15.53 7.23
N LEU A 89 -4.37 14.57 6.79
CA LEU A 89 -2.98 14.82 6.43
C LEU A 89 -2.86 15.75 5.20
N PHE A 90 -3.68 15.53 4.18
CA PHE A 90 -3.67 16.30 2.93
C PHE A 90 -4.02 17.76 3.15
N TYR A 91 -5.08 18.05 3.91
CA TYR A 91 -5.53 19.42 4.18
C TYR A 91 -4.57 20.23 5.08
N GLN A 92 -3.67 19.56 5.80
CA GLN A 92 -2.66 20.24 6.59
C GLN A 92 -1.46 20.72 5.76
N VAL A 93 -1.25 20.23 4.53
CA VAL A 93 -0.11 20.60 3.70
C VAL A 93 -0.39 21.91 2.95
N PRO A 94 0.40 22.98 3.17
CA PRO A 94 0.18 24.25 2.47
C PRO A 94 0.50 24.14 0.97
N PRO A 95 -0.26 24.81 0.07
CA PRO A 95 -0.02 24.79 -1.38
C PRO A 95 1.43 25.12 -1.79
N ILE A 96 2.08 26.04 -1.07
CA ILE A 96 3.47 26.44 -1.33
C ILE A 96 4.47 25.29 -1.16
N ASP A 97 4.15 24.28 -0.35
CA ASP A 97 5.04 23.14 -0.15
C ASP A 97 5.00 22.17 -1.32
N TYR A 98 3.87 22.06 -2.03
CA TYR A 98 3.80 21.33 -3.29
C TYR A 98 4.64 22.00 -4.38
N LEU A 99 4.56 23.33 -4.48
CA LEU A 99 5.39 24.10 -5.42
C LEU A 99 6.89 23.96 -5.10
N ARG A 100 7.26 24.04 -3.81
CA ARG A 100 8.64 23.81 -3.38
C ARG A 100 9.10 22.41 -3.77
N GLN A 101 8.28 21.39 -3.52
CA GLN A 101 8.61 20.00 -3.81
C GLN A 101 8.90 19.76 -5.30
N VAL A 102 8.14 20.36 -6.21
CA VAL A 102 8.36 20.22 -7.66
C VAL A 102 9.48 21.12 -8.20
N THR A 103 9.88 22.15 -7.46
CA THR A 103 10.96 23.09 -7.85
C THR A 103 12.30 22.78 -7.19
N LEU A 104 12.40 21.67 -6.43
CA LEU A 104 13.64 21.25 -5.73
C LEU A 104 14.83 21.08 -6.67
N ASP A 105 14.62 20.72 -7.92
CA ASP A 105 15.72 20.55 -8.90
C ASP A 105 16.18 21.88 -9.52
N LEU A 106 15.44 22.97 -9.32
CA LEU A 106 15.75 24.31 -9.85
C LEU A 106 16.46 25.22 -8.83
N GLY A 107 16.26 24.96 -7.53
CA GLY A 107 16.88 25.73 -6.44
C GLY A 107 17.69 24.81 -5.55
N GLY A 108 19.02 24.89 -5.63
CA GLY A 108 19.95 24.09 -4.82
C GLY A 108 19.55 24.02 -3.35
N SER A 109 19.72 22.81 -2.78
CA SER A 109 19.35 22.35 -1.43
C SER A 109 18.69 23.39 -0.51
N PRO A 110 17.43 23.18 -0.07
CA PRO A 110 16.85 24.04 0.94
C PRO A 110 17.67 23.95 2.22
N ALA A 111 18.13 25.10 2.70
CA ALA A 111 18.68 25.26 4.03
C ALA A 111 17.71 24.65 5.05
N GLN A 112 18.24 23.93 6.03
CA GLN A 112 17.52 23.31 7.14
C GLN A 112 16.63 24.34 7.84
N ALA A 113 15.38 24.45 7.40
CA ALA A 113 14.39 25.32 8.03
C ALA A 113 13.71 24.52 9.14
N GLY A 114 14.15 24.78 10.38
CA GLY A 114 13.38 24.71 11.61
C GLY A 114 12.62 23.40 11.90
N ASP A 115 13.07 22.71 12.94
CA ASP A 115 12.60 21.44 13.51
C ASP A 115 11.16 21.45 14.10
N THR A 116 10.24 22.20 13.50
CA THR A 116 8.81 22.09 13.80
C THR A 116 8.20 20.98 12.95
N PRO A 117 7.45 20.02 13.53
CA PRO A 117 6.77 18.97 12.79
C PRO A 117 5.58 19.59 12.04
N ARG A 118 5.87 20.25 10.93
CA ARG A 118 4.86 20.84 10.06
C ARG A 118 4.45 19.81 9.03
N ALA A 119 3.14 19.67 8.81
CA ALA A 119 2.62 18.87 7.71
C ALA A 119 3.28 19.32 6.39
N SER A 120 3.77 18.33 5.64
CA SER A 120 4.57 18.54 4.45
C SER A 120 4.25 17.46 3.42
N VAL A 121 4.60 17.70 2.16
CA VAL A 121 4.48 16.69 1.10
C VAL A 121 5.25 15.41 1.45
N ARG A 122 6.35 15.54 2.19
CA ARG A 122 7.11 14.38 2.71
C ARG A 122 6.29 13.53 3.69
N ALA A 123 5.40 14.14 4.49
CA ALA A 123 4.52 13.42 5.38
C ALA A 123 3.48 12.58 4.61
N LEU A 124 2.91 13.14 3.53
CA LEU A 124 2.02 12.40 2.61
C LEU A 124 2.73 11.19 2.01
N VAL A 125 3.96 11.38 1.51
CA VAL A 125 4.73 10.28 0.92
C VAL A 125 5.13 9.24 1.97
N LYS A 126 5.42 9.66 3.21
CA LYS A 126 5.68 8.71 4.30
C LYS A 126 4.43 7.87 4.58
N ARG A 127 3.25 8.49 4.63
CA ARG A 127 1.97 7.79 4.82
C ARG A 127 1.70 6.79 3.68
N PHE A 128 1.89 7.21 2.44
CA PHE A 128 1.77 6.34 1.26
C PHE A 128 2.61 5.07 1.37
N ASN A 129 3.88 5.23 1.73
CA ASN A 129 4.81 4.10 1.90
C ASN A 129 4.46 3.23 3.10
N GLU A 130 3.95 3.82 4.19
CA GLU A 130 3.50 3.09 5.36
C GLU A 130 2.32 2.17 5.03
N VAL A 131 1.28 2.70 4.38
CA VAL A 131 0.09 1.93 3.96
C VAL A 131 0.47 0.86 2.92
N SER A 132 1.30 1.22 1.93
CA SER A 132 1.81 0.27 0.93
C SER A 132 2.59 -0.89 1.59
N SER A 133 3.48 -0.57 2.53
CA SER A 133 4.24 -1.59 3.26
C SER A 133 3.34 -2.45 4.16
N TRP A 134 2.31 -1.86 4.77
CA TRP A 134 1.33 -2.58 5.58
C TRP A 134 0.56 -3.59 4.74
N VAL A 135 0.10 -3.20 3.54
CA VAL A 135 -0.57 -4.10 2.59
C VAL A 135 0.32 -5.28 2.20
N THR A 136 1.61 -5.04 1.89
CA THR A 136 2.56 -6.12 1.65
C THR A 136 2.70 -7.02 2.89
N HIS A 137 2.80 -6.43 4.07
CA HIS A 137 2.98 -7.15 5.33
C HIS A 137 1.79 -8.05 5.68
N LEU A 138 0.56 -7.58 5.46
CA LEU A 138 -0.67 -8.34 5.68
C LEU A 138 -0.66 -9.69 4.97
N ILE A 139 -0.13 -9.73 3.74
CA ILE A 139 -0.05 -10.97 2.95
C ILE A 139 1.12 -11.83 3.41
N ILE A 140 2.35 -11.30 3.46
CA ILE A 140 3.53 -12.14 3.76
C ILE A 140 3.52 -12.74 5.17
N SER A 141 2.83 -12.09 6.11
CA SER A 141 2.70 -12.55 7.50
C SER A 141 1.76 -13.74 7.67
N GLN A 142 0.92 -14.05 6.68
CA GLN A 142 0.01 -15.18 6.77
C GLN A 142 0.76 -16.52 6.72
N PRO A 143 0.39 -17.48 7.59
CA PRO A 143 1.12 -18.73 7.75
C PRO A 143 0.94 -19.69 6.58
N THR A 144 -0.22 -19.65 5.92
CA THR A 144 -0.56 -20.57 4.82
C THR A 144 -0.87 -19.83 3.52
N HIS A 145 -0.72 -20.52 2.39
CA HIS A 145 -1.07 -19.95 1.07
C HIS A 145 -2.56 -19.62 0.94
N GLU A 146 -3.44 -20.43 1.53
CA GLU A 146 -4.88 -20.16 1.50
C GLU A 146 -5.25 -18.92 2.33
N ASP A 147 -4.61 -18.72 3.48
CA ASP A 147 -4.79 -17.50 4.27
C ASP A 147 -4.30 -16.27 3.50
N ARG A 148 -3.19 -16.38 2.76
CA ARG A 148 -2.70 -15.31 1.87
C ARG A 148 -3.71 -14.93 0.79
N LYS A 149 -4.34 -15.92 0.16
CA LYS A 149 -5.42 -15.69 -0.83
C LYS A 149 -6.65 -15.03 -0.20
N CYS A 150 -7.04 -15.46 1.00
CA CYS A 150 -8.16 -14.86 1.74
C CYS A 150 -7.90 -13.40 2.08
N VAL A 151 -6.70 -13.09 2.60
CA VAL A 151 -6.29 -11.71 2.92
C VAL A 151 -6.20 -10.86 1.66
N LEU A 152 -5.66 -11.39 0.56
CA LEU A 152 -5.66 -10.70 -0.74
C LEU A 152 -7.09 -10.34 -1.18
N SER A 153 -8.05 -11.26 -1.06
CA SER A 153 -9.46 -10.98 -1.39
C SER A 153 -10.05 -9.85 -0.53
N CYS A 154 -9.68 -9.75 0.74
CA CYS A 154 -10.11 -8.66 1.62
C CYS A 154 -9.49 -7.34 1.17
N ILE A 155 -8.18 -7.32 0.92
CA ILE A 155 -7.43 -6.13 0.46
C ILE A 155 -8.00 -5.59 -0.86
N LEU A 156 -8.32 -6.45 -1.83
CA LEU A 156 -8.91 -6.03 -3.12
C LEU A 156 -10.28 -5.37 -2.93
N ARG A 157 -11.09 -5.85 -1.97
CA ARG A 157 -12.37 -5.20 -1.63
C ARG A 157 -12.18 -3.85 -0.96
N VAL A 158 -11.16 -3.69 -0.11
CA VAL A 158 -10.79 -2.39 0.44
C VAL A 158 -10.40 -1.44 -0.69
N ALA A 159 -9.55 -1.88 -1.63
CA ALA A 159 -9.14 -1.06 -2.78
C ALA A 159 -10.35 -0.61 -3.64
N LEU A 160 -11.28 -1.52 -3.91
CA LEU A 160 -12.53 -1.20 -4.61
C LEU A 160 -13.39 -0.22 -3.81
N SER A 161 -13.45 -0.37 -2.49
CA SER A 161 -14.19 0.55 -1.61
C SER A 161 -13.56 1.94 -1.61
N CYS A 162 -12.23 2.05 -1.52
CA CYS A 162 -11.49 3.31 -1.66
C CYS A 162 -11.82 3.98 -3.00
N TRP A 163 -11.81 3.23 -4.09
CA TRP A 163 -12.20 3.73 -5.41
C TRP A 163 -13.64 4.26 -5.43
N ASN A 164 -14.60 3.50 -4.91
CA ASN A 164 -16.01 3.84 -4.92
C ASN A 164 -16.34 5.11 -4.12
N ILE A 165 -15.61 5.38 -3.03
CA ILE A 165 -15.79 6.60 -2.23
C ILE A 165 -14.94 7.79 -2.71
N GLY A 166 -14.16 7.62 -3.78
CA GLY A 166 -13.29 8.66 -4.33
C GLY A 166 -11.95 8.83 -3.61
N ASN A 167 -11.56 7.93 -2.71
CA ASN A 167 -10.20 7.87 -2.17
C ASN A 167 -9.26 7.16 -3.16
N PHE A 168 -8.89 7.85 -4.24
CA PHE A 168 -7.98 7.30 -5.25
C PHE A 168 -6.56 7.11 -4.73
N ASN A 169 -6.12 7.92 -3.76
CA ASN A 169 -4.80 7.80 -3.15
C ASN A 169 -4.69 6.47 -2.39
N GLY A 170 -5.62 6.17 -1.49
CA GLY A 170 -5.66 4.89 -0.77
C GLY A 170 -5.79 3.68 -1.69
N ALA A 171 -6.54 3.79 -2.80
CA ALA A 171 -6.58 2.74 -3.81
C ALA A 171 -5.20 2.49 -4.45
N MET A 172 -4.46 3.56 -4.76
CA MET A 172 -3.10 3.47 -5.31
C MET A 172 -2.07 2.96 -4.31
N GLU A 173 -2.18 3.31 -3.03
CA GLU A 173 -1.32 2.77 -1.95
C GLU A 173 -1.46 1.25 -1.83
N ILE A 174 -2.69 0.74 -1.92
CA ILE A 174 -2.95 -0.69 -1.90
C ILE A 174 -2.32 -1.38 -3.11
N VAL A 175 -2.52 -0.82 -4.30
CA VAL A 175 -1.91 -1.32 -5.54
C VAL A 175 -0.38 -1.34 -5.44
N ALA A 176 0.24 -0.26 -4.94
CA ALA A 176 1.68 -0.19 -4.74
C ALA A 176 2.18 -1.27 -3.76
N GLY A 177 1.45 -1.52 -2.67
CA GLY A 177 1.73 -2.62 -1.74
C GLY A 177 1.66 -4.00 -2.38
N LEU A 178 0.72 -4.22 -3.31
CA LEU A 178 0.57 -5.48 -4.06
C LEU A 178 1.67 -5.69 -5.12
N LYS A 179 2.23 -4.60 -5.66
CA LYS A 179 3.36 -4.62 -6.61
C LYS A 179 4.72 -4.93 -5.97
N SER A 180 4.80 -4.99 -4.65
CA SER A 180 6.07 -5.20 -3.95
C SER A 180 6.79 -6.47 -4.45
N ASN A 181 8.10 -6.34 -4.71
CA ASN A 181 8.97 -7.47 -5.07
C ASN A 181 8.94 -8.61 -4.03
N LYS A 182 8.58 -8.29 -2.78
CA LYS A 182 8.40 -9.28 -1.70
C LYS A 182 7.27 -10.27 -1.97
N LEU A 183 6.30 -9.91 -2.82
CA LEU A 183 5.17 -10.76 -3.20
C LEU A 183 5.42 -11.56 -4.48
N LYS A 184 6.57 -11.40 -5.15
CA LYS A 184 6.87 -12.09 -6.41
C LYS A 184 6.69 -13.61 -6.33
N SER A 185 7.19 -14.24 -5.27
CA SER A 185 7.05 -15.69 -5.07
C SER A 185 5.60 -16.11 -4.82
N PHE A 186 4.82 -15.27 -4.13
CA PHE A 186 3.40 -15.50 -3.93
C PHE A 186 2.63 -15.43 -5.25
N TRP A 187 2.87 -14.42 -6.08
CA TRP A 187 2.25 -14.28 -7.40
C TRP A 187 2.60 -15.45 -8.32
N LEU A 188 3.88 -15.83 -8.39
CA LEU A 188 4.31 -17.02 -9.15
C LEU A 188 3.59 -18.29 -8.67
N SER A 189 3.42 -18.45 -7.36
CA SER A 189 2.71 -19.62 -6.81
C SER A 189 1.22 -19.65 -7.16
N ILE A 190 0.57 -18.49 -7.30
CA ILE A 190 -0.82 -18.40 -7.77
C ILE A 190 -0.89 -18.78 -9.25
N THR A 191 0.09 -18.39 -10.06
CA THR A 191 0.10 -18.69 -11.49
C THR A 191 0.53 -20.11 -11.83
N GLU A 192 1.39 -20.75 -11.02
CA GLU A 192 1.98 -22.07 -11.29
C GLU A 192 1.23 -23.26 -10.67
N LYS A 193 0.70 -23.15 -9.44
CA LYS A 193 0.06 -24.30 -8.75
C LYS A 193 -1.33 -24.67 -9.25
N GLU A 194 -1.86 -23.91 -10.18
CA GLU A 194 -3.21 -24.09 -10.74
C GLU A 194 -3.17 -24.42 -12.24
N ALA A 195 -1.99 -24.84 -12.75
CA ALA A 195 -1.76 -25.47 -14.06
C ALA A 195 -1.69 -27.00 -13.93
#